data_AF-A0A438MG81-F1
#
_entry.id   AF-A0A438MG81-F1
#
_cell.length_a   1.000
_cell.length_b   1.000
_cell.length_c   1.000
_cell.angle_alpha   90.00
_cell.angle_beta   90.00
_cell.angle_gamma   90.00
#
_symmetry.space_group_name_H-M   'P 1'
#
loop_
_entity.id
_entity.type
_entity.pdbx_description
1 polymer ?
#
loop_
_entity_poly.entity_id
_entity_poly.type
_entity_poly.pdbx_seq_one_letter_code
_entity_poly.pdbx_strand_id
1 'polypeptide(L)'
;MSAPDVTALLAELERSHPELAEDARTAVGWLTGGEPLETVTQLDVCEFLWYTLPLKVGGDHERLARSLGRLLQLGGMERYAALCVSPTTVQILRTYASEGEDAGTSAYQQALDATGVLPPDVPELQWSMIMGPEELGAHVACSAALELAIVSGETVDRAALTRRWLTEPRAELGGDSWLNRVHGERLNRWVLGRGPARRELAQPFEVRLHAPVTPQPLPALHGLLSLAAREGTLPLRLAPSPEALRLRELAERELGAISRDGAKLVITDYGKRLLKSPEAMWSAVTRLLLAKGEHDFEVSAREAALMLLADGTLMSPAKLHERVAEVVGGEGWHPAAGPQDVAAPVADLVAQLTALGLAFSDELVVRMDRPGQLAALAALRTHALRPRKYVSSGRRTSSG
;
A
#
# COMPACT_ATOMS: atom_id res chain seq x y z
N MET A 1 39.39 0.28 8.70
CA MET A 1 39.47 -1.14 8.31
C MET A 1 39.17 -1.21 6.83
N SER A 2 39.96 -1.93 6.05
CA SER A 2 39.64 -2.18 4.64
C SER A 2 38.41 -3.09 4.56
N ALA A 3 37.57 -2.91 3.55
CA ALA A 3 36.44 -3.80 3.26
C ALA A 3 36.88 -5.27 3.26
N PRO A 4 36.10 -6.20 3.84
CA PRO A 4 36.39 -7.63 3.74
C PRO A 4 36.29 -8.09 2.28
N ASP A 5 37.42 -8.52 1.70
CA ASP A 5 37.47 -9.12 0.37
C ASP A 5 37.02 -10.59 0.44
N VAL A 6 35.87 -10.89 -0.17
CA VAL A 6 35.28 -12.23 -0.24
C VAL A 6 36.27 -13.26 -0.78
N THR A 7 37.09 -12.89 -1.77
CA THR A 7 38.07 -13.80 -2.37
C THR A 7 39.15 -14.21 -1.36
N ALA A 8 39.68 -13.24 -0.61
CA ALA A 8 40.65 -13.48 0.44
C ALA A 8 40.06 -14.29 1.61
N LEU A 9 38.81 -14.01 2.00
CA LEU A 9 38.11 -14.75 3.04
C LEU A 9 37.85 -16.21 2.64
N LEU A 10 37.46 -16.47 1.38
CA LEU A 10 37.27 -17.81 0.86
C LEU A 10 38.59 -18.59 0.80
N ALA A 11 39.70 -17.94 0.41
CA ALA A 11 41.01 -18.57 0.42
C ALA A 11 41.46 -18.95 1.83
N GLU A 12 41.22 -18.09 2.83
CA GLU A 12 41.51 -18.41 4.23
C GLU A 12 40.58 -19.50 4.79
N LEU A 13 39.31 -19.51 4.38
CA LEU A 13 38.38 -20.57 4.74
C LEU A 13 38.81 -21.91 4.15
N GLU A 14 39.21 -21.96 2.89
CA GLU A 14 39.72 -23.18 2.23
C GLU A 14 40.98 -23.73 2.92
N ARG A 15 41.81 -22.84 3.45
CA ARG A 15 43.02 -23.20 4.19
C ARG A 15 42.74 -23.73 5.60
N SER A 16 41.69 -23.23 6.26
CA SER A 16 41.38 -23.53 7.66
C SER A 16 40.28 -24.58 7.86
N HIS A 17 39.28 -24.60 6.98
CA HIS A 17 38.09 -25.46 6.98
C HIS A 17 37.73 -25.85 5.53
N PRO A 18 38.57 -26.65 4.85
CA PRO A 18 38.40 -26.99 3.43
C PRO A 18 37.03 -27.62 3.12
N GLU A 19 36.43 -28.32 4.10
CA GLU A 19 35.12 -28.95 3.98
C GLU A 19 33.94 -27.96 3.88
N LEU A 20 34.14 -26.70 4.27
CA LEU A 20 33.11 -25.66 4.26
C LEU A 20 33.24 -24.69 3.07
N ALA A 21 34.37 -24.70 2.36
CA ALA A 21 34.72 -23.66 1.41
C ALA A 21 33.77 -23.58 0.21
N GLU A 22 33.36 -24.71 -0.36
CA GLU A 22 32.45 -24.73 -1.53
C GLU A 22 31.02 -24.32 -1.16
N ASP A 23 30.54 -24.76 0.00
CA ASP A 23 29.24 -24.36 0.54
C ASP A 23 29.22 -22.85 0.84
N ALA A 24 30.29 -22.33 1.44
CA ALA A 24 30.43 -20.90 1.72
C ALA A 24 30.49 -20.07 0.43
N ARG A 25 31.21 -20.54 -0.59
CA ARG A 25 31.29 -19.91 -1.92
C ARG A 25 29.93 -19.83 -2.59
N THR A 26 29.16 -20.92 -2.51
CA THR A 26 27.78 -20.96 -3.01
C THR A 26 26.91 -19.96 -2.24
N ALA A 27 26.89 -20.03 -0.91
CA ALA A 27 26.03 -19.21 -0.08
C ALA A 27 26.34 -17.70 -0.21
N VAL A 28 27.62 -17.30 -0.19
CA VAL A 28 28.00 -15.89 -0.33
C VAL A 28 27.70 -15.35 -1.73
N GLY A 29 27.82 -16.18 -2.77
CA GLY A 29 27.44 -15.82 -4.14
C GLY A 29 25.95 -15.50 -4.26
N TRP A 30 25.09 -16.29 -3.62
CA TRP A 30 23.66 -16.02 -3.56
C TRP A 30 23.30 -14.80 -2.70
N LEU A 31 23.97 -14.63 -1.56
CA LEU A 31 23.71 -13.51 -0.64
C LEU A 31 24.08 -12.16 -1.26
N THR A 32 25.25 -12.07 -1.90
CA THR A 32 25.79 -10.80 -2.37
C THR A 32 25.42 -10.47 -3.81
N GLY A 33 25.11 -11.47 -4.64
CA GLY A 33 24.92 -11.26 -6.07
C GLY A 33 26.15 -10.67 -6.77
N GLY A 34 27.34 -10.76 -6.16
CA GLY A 34 28.59 -10.16 -6.64
C GLY A 34 28.92 -8.78 -6.05
N GLU A 35 28.04 -8.20 -5.24
CA GLU A 35 28.32 -6.95 -4.53
C GLU A 35 29.32 -7.15 -3.36
N PRO A 36 30.03 -6.10 -2.93
CA PRO A 36 30.93 -6.18 -1.79
C PRO A 36 30.22 -6.62 -0.51
N LEU A 37 30.89 -7.44 0.31
CA LEU A 37 30.31 -7.97 1.55
C LEU A 37 29.93 -6.88 2.56
N GLU A 38 30.56 -5.69 2.48
CA GLU A 38 30.25 -4.54 3.33
C GLU A 38 28.89 -3.88 3.05
N THR A 39 28.27 -4.17 1.91
CA THR A 39 26.92 -3.67 1.60
C THR A 39 25.82 -4.53 2.20
N VAL A 40 26.16 -5.71 2.73
CA VAL A 40 25.21 -6.67 3.29
C VAL A 40 24.63 -6.15 4.60
N THR A 41 23.31 -6.17 4.70
CA THR A 41 22.53 -5.83 5.90
C THR A 41 22.01 -7.09 6.60
N GLN A 42 21.51 -6.95 7.82
CA GLN A 42 20.80 -8.04 8.49
C GLN A 42 19.57 -8.50 7.69
N LEU A 43 18.88 -7.58 7.01
CA LEU A 43 17.74 -7.94 6.17
C LEU A 43 18.17 -8.91 5.06
N ASP A 44 19.25 -8.63 4.36
CA ASP A 44 19.78 -9.48 3.28
C ASP A 44 20.14 -10.88 3.81
N VAL A 45 20.79 -10.95 4.98
CA VAL A 45 21.18 -12.23 5.59
C VAL A 45 19.94 -13.04 6.00
N CYS A 46 18.93 -12.40 6.59
CA CYS A 46 17.68 -13.05 6.96
C CYS A 46 16.89 -13.51 5.72
N GLU A 47 16.76 -12.67 4.68
CA GLU A 47 16.10 -13.05 3.42
C GLU A 47 16.82 -14.20 2.72
N PHE A 48 18.16 -14.19 2.74
CA PHE A 48 18.94 -15.29 2.21
C PHE A 48 18.69 -16.58 3.01
N LEU A 49 18.94 -16.56 4.32
CA LEU A 49 18.89 -17.76 5.17
C LEU A 49 17.48 -18.35 5.29
N TRP A 50 16.46 -17.49 5.39
CA TRP A 50 15.12 -17.91 5.80
C TRP A 50 14.12 -18.01 4.64
N TYR A 51 14.46 -17.49 3.45
CA TYR A 51 13.58 -17.55 2.28
C TYR A 51 14.31 -18.09 1.03
N THR A 52 15.42 -17.49 0.63
CA THR A 52 16.12 -17.87 -0.61
C THR A 52 16.79 -19.25 -0.52
N LEU A 53 17.51 -19.51 0.57
CA LEU A 53 18.20 -20.78 0.83
C LEU A 53 17.24 -21.98 0.76
N PRO A 54 16.12 -22.03 1.52
CA PRO A 54 15.23 -23.19 1.49
C PRO A 54 14.46 -23.38 0.18
N LEU A 55 14.21 -22.31 -0.59
CA LEU A 55 13.38 -22.36 -1.80
C LEU A 55 14.16 -22.51 -3.11
N LYS A 56 15.37 -21.93 -3.19
CA LYS A 56 16.09 -21.77 -4.45
C LYS A 56 17.43 -22.49 -4.49
N VAL A 57 18.00 -22.80 -3.33
CA VAL A 57 19.33 -23.40 -3.23
C VAL A 57 19.18 -24.88 -2.86
N GLY A 58 19.77 -25.77 -3.65
CA GLY A 58 19.79 -27.21 -3.35
C GLY A 58 20.88 -27.58 -2.32
N GLY A 59 20.74 -28.75 -1.71
CA GLY A 59 21.75 -29.32 -0.81
C GLY A 59 21.33 -29.30 0.66
N ASP A 60 22.31 -29.44 1.55
CA ASP A 60 22.10 -29.38 3.00
C ASP A 60 22.07 -27.92 3.46
N HIS A 61 20.85 -27.40 3.71
CA HIS A 61 20.64 -26.01 4.09
C HIS A 61 21.27 -25.65 5.45
N GLU A 62 21.27 -26.56 6.44
CA GLU A 62 21.89 -26.29 7.74
C GLU A 62 23.42 -26.19 7.59
N ARG A 63 24.02 -27.02 6.73
CA ARG A 63 25.45 -26.96 6.42
C ARG A 63 25.81 -25.69 5.65
N LEU A 64 25.04 -25.32 4.62
CA LEU A 64 25.23 -24.08 3.85
C LEU A 64 25.17 -22.84 4.76
N ALA A 65 24.16 -22.77 5.63
CA ALA A 65 24.04 -21.69 6.60
C ALA A 65 25.27 -21.63 7.52
N ARG A 66 25.71 -22.77 8.08
CA ARG A 66 26.90 -22.82 8.95
C ARG A 66 28.18 -22.38 8.22
N SER A 67 28.37 -22.82 6.98
CA SER A 67 29.52 -22.44 6.14
C SER A 67 29.55 -20.93 5.87
N LEU A 68 28.40 -20.34 5.54
CA LEU A 68 28.26 -18.89 5.44
C LEU A 68 28.59 -18.19 6.75
N GLY A 69 28.07 -18.69 7.87
CA GLY A 69 28.35 -18.13 9.20
C GLY A 69 29.85 -18.10 9.52
N ARG A 70 30.58 -19.15 9.13
CA ARG A 70 32.03 -19.20 9.33
C ARG A 70 32.78 -18.18 8.46
N LEU A 71 32.35 -17.99 7.21
CA LEU A 71 32.92 -16.97 6.32
C LEU A 71 32.69 -15.55 6.88
N LEU A 72 31.46 -15.25 7.32
CA LEU A 72 31.10 -13.97 7.92
C LEU A 72 31.90 -13.70 9.21
N GLN A 73 32.14 -14.74 10.02
CA GLN A 73 32.99 -14.64 11.21
C GLN A 73 34.44 -14.29 10.86
N LEU A 74 35.02 -14.88 9.80
CA LEU A 74 36.35 -14.52 9.31
C LEU A 74 36.40 -13.07 8.82
N GLY A 75 35.30 -12.57 8.26
CA GLY A 75 35.13 -11.18 7.84
C GLY A 75 34.87 -10.17 8.96
N GLY A 76 34.81 -10.61 10.22
CA GLY A 76 34.51 -9.72 11.36
C GLY A 76 33.05 -9.24 11.40
N MET A 77 32.12 -10.06 10.90
CA MET A 77 30.69 -9.78 10.86
C MET A 77 29.92 -10.68 11.84
N GLU A 78 30.30 -10.64 13.12
CA GLU A 78 29.86 -11.59 14.14
C GLU A 78 28.34 -11.61 14.33
N ARG A 79 27.68 -10.45 14.19
CA ARG A 79 26.22 -10.35 14.26
C ARG A 79 25.55 -11.20 13.19
N TYR A 80 26.05 -11.16 11.95
CA TYR A 80 25.49 -11.91 10.84
C TYR A 80 25.86 -13.38 10.91
N ALA A 81 27.10 -13.68 11.31
CA ALA A 81 27.54 -15.04 11.59
C ALA A 81 26.67 -15.73 12.65
N ALA A 82 26.25 -15.00 13.69
CA ALA A 82 25.37 -15.51 14.73
C ALA A 82 23.97 -15.87 14.20
N LEU A 83 23.43 -15.12 13.22
CA LEU A 83 22.15 -15.46 12.58
C LEU A 83 22.23 -16.80 11.85
N CYS A 84 23.32 -17.05 11.12
CA CYS A 84 23.53 -18.29 10.36
C CYS A 84 23.44 -19.57 11.21
N VAL A 85 23.82 -19.50 12.49
CA VAL A 85 23.81 -20.64 13.42
C VAL A 85 22.75 -20.51 14.52
N SER A 86 21.85 -19.54 14.39
CA SER A 86 20.83 -19.28 15.41
C SER A 86 19.81 -20.42 15.49
N PRO A 87 19.23 -20.68 16.68
CA PRO A 87 18.12 -21.62 16.82
C PRO A 87 16.93 -21.27 15.92
N THR A 88 16.68 -19.98 15.68
CA THR A 88 15.65 -19.49 14.76
C THR A 88 15.89 -19.94 13.33
N THR A 89 17.11 -19.77 12.81
CA THR A 89 17.48 -20.22 11.46
C THR A 89 17.29 -21.73 11.31
N VAL A 90 17.79 -22.50 12.27
CA VAL A 90 17.65 -23.97 12.27
C VAL A 90 16.18 -24.37 12.28
N GLN A 91 15.36 -23.71 13.10
CA GLN A 91 13.93 -24.01 13.19
C GLN A 91 13.20 -23.71 11.87
N ILE A 92 13.46 -22.56 11.24
CA ILE A 92 12.81 -22.18 9.97
C ILE A 92 13.17 -23.17 8.86
N LEU A 93 14.47 -23.49 8.70
CA LEU A 93 14.93 -24.45 7.69
C LEU A 93 14.29 -25.84 7.90
N ARG A 94 14.15 -26.28 9.16
CA ARG A 94 13.44 -27.53 9.48
C ARG A 94 11.96 -27.46 9.17
N THR A 95 11.29 -26.35 9.48
CA THR A 95 9.87 -26.17 9.15
C THR A 95 9.64 -26.24 7.63
N TYR A 96 10.51 -25.65 6.81
CA TYR A 96 10.46 -25.86 5.35
C TYR A 96 10.58 -27.34 4.97
N ALA A 97 11.53 -28.05 5.57
CA ALA A 97 11.78 -29.46 5.26
C ALA A 97 10.67 -30.42 5.73
N SER A 98 10.03 -30.15 6.87
CA SER A 98 9.05 -31.06 7.49
C SER A 98 7.59 -30.70 7.24
N GLU A 99 7.28 -29.40 7.15
CA GLU A 99 5.89 -28.89 7.09
C GLU A 99 5.57 -28.21 5.74
N GLY A 100 6.59 -27.94 4.92
CA GLY A 100 6.43 -27.40 3.57
C GLY A 100 6.52 -25.88 3.46
N GLU A 101 6.38 -25.39 2.24
CA GLU A 101 6.66 -23.99 1.85
C GLU A 101 5.77 -22.97 2.59
N ASP A 102 4.48 -23.23 2.75
CA ASP A 102 3.56 -22.31 3.40
C ASP A 102 3.90 -22.11 4.89
N ALA A 103 4.18 -23.22 5.59
CA ALA A 103 4.57 -23.20 7.00
C ALA A 103 5.94 -22.52 7.19
N GLY A 104 6.90 -22.85 6.33
CA GLY A 104 8.22 -22.22 6.32
C GLY A 104 8.16 -20.71 6.07
N THR A 105 7.35 -20.28 5.11
CA THR A 105 7.18 -18.86 4.77
C THR A 105 6.51 -18.08 5.91
N SER A 106 5.54 -18.70 6.60
CA SER A 106 4.93 -18.11 7.80
C SER A 106 5.92 -17.98 8.96
N ALA A 107 6.74 -19.01 9.21
CA ALA A 107 7.78 -18.98 10.24
C ALA A 107 8.85 -17.92 9.93
N TYR A 108 9.25 -17.80 8.66
CA TYR A 108 10.13 -16.75 8.17
C TYR A 108 9.57 -15.34 8.44
N GLN A 109 8.33 -15.07 8.04
CA GLN A 109 7.70 -13.75 8.24
C GLN A 109 7.66 -13.35 9.72
N GLN A 110 7.26 -14.28 10.59
CA GLN A 110 7.22 -14.05 12.04
C GLN A 110 8.61 -13.77 12.61
N ALA A 111 9.63 -14.53 12.19
CA ALA A 111 11.00 -14.32 12.64
C ALA A 111 11.57 -12.98 12.15
N LEU A 112 11.26 -12.59 10.91
CA LEU A 112 11.72 -11.33 10.34
C LEU A 112 11.09 -10.13 11.05
N ASP A 113 9.80 -10.17 11.38
CA ASP A 113 9.15 -9.14 12.20
C ASP A 113 9.81 -8.98 13.58
N ALA A 114 10.23 -10.10 14.19
CA ALA A 114 10.87 -10.13 15.49
C ALA A 114 12.29 -9.54 15.50
N THR A 115 12.96 -9.42 14.35
CA THR A 115 14.30 -8.81 14.26
C THR A 115 14.31 -7.33 14.60
N GLY A 116 13.17 -6.65 14.42
CA GLY A 116 13.06 -5.20 14.56
C GLY A 116 13.62 -4.38 13.40
N VAL A 117 14.29 -5.01 12.41
CA VAL A 117 14.90 -4.29 11.28
C VAL A 117 13.92 -3.99 10.15
N LEU A 118 12.72 -4.57 10.16
CA LEU A 118 11.69 -4.23 9.17
C LEU A 118 11.09 -2.85 9.46
N PRO A 119 11.01 -1.95 8.47
CA PRO A 119 10.30 -0.69 8.64
C PRO A 119 8.80 -0.93 8.79
N PRO A 120 8.16 -0.48 9.88
CA PRO A 120 6.71 -0.55 9.99
C PRO A 120 6.03 0.39 8.99
N ASP A 121 4.75 0.14 8.72
CA ASP A 121 3.88 1.11 8.06
C ASP A 121 3.81 2.41 8.88
N VAL A 122 3.72 3.54 8.18
CA VAL A 122 3.53 4.87 8.78
C VAL A 122 2.32 5.57 8.13
N PRO A 123 1.74 6.61 8.76
CA PRO A 123 0.57 7.29 8.20
C PRO A 123 0.76 7.80 6.77
N GLU A 124 1.98 8.18 6.41
CA GLU A 124 2.35 8.65 5.07
C GLU A 124 2.50 7.53 4.04
N LEU A 125 2.86 6.32 4.46
CA LEU A 125 3.21 5.22 3.57
C LEU A 125 2.91 3.87 4.20
N GLN A 126 2.07 3.11 3.49
CA GLN A 126 1.95 1.66 3.69
C GLN A 126 2.80 0.95 2.65
N TRP A 127 3.59 -0.03 3.08
CA TRP A 127 4.47 -0.82 2.23
C TRP A 127 3.66 -1.77 1.33
N SER A 128 4.06 -1.86 0.06
CA SER A 128 3.52 -2.80 -0.92
C SER A 128 4.07 -4.21 -0.65
N MET A 129 3.24 -5.23 -0.88
CA MET A 129 3.74 -6.61 -1.00
C MET A 129 4.63 -6.80 -2.23
N ILE A 130 4.41 -5.99 -3.27
CA ILE A 130 5.20 -6.01 -4.51
C ILE A 130 5.72 -4.60 -4.76
N MET A 131 6.92 -4.34 -4.27
CA MET A 131 7.59 -3.05 -4.38
C MET A 131 8.19 -2.86 -5.79
N GLY A 132 8.18 -1.62 -6.29
CA GLY A 132 9.05 -1.26 -7.41
C GLY A 132 10.43 -0.82 -6.91
N PRO A 133 11.34 -0.45 -7.82
CA PRO A 133 12.72 -0.09 -7.47
C PRO A 133 12.84 1.02 -6.43
N GLU A 134 12.03 2.09 -6.53
CA GLU A 134 12.10 3.22 -5.59
C GLU A 134 11.57 2.84 -4.21
N GLU A 135 10.49 2.04 -4.18
CA GLU A 135 9.90 1.55 -2.94
C GLU A 135 10.80 0.53 -2.23
N LEU A 136 11.42 -0.37 -2.99
CA LEU A 136 12.40 -1.31 -2.47
C LEU A 136 13.64 -0.58 -1.92
N GLY A 137 14.16 0.41 -2.65
CA GLY A 137 15.28 1.24 -2.20
C GLY A 137 14.97 1.96 -0.88
N ALA A 138 13.77 2.56 -0.76
CA ALA A 138 13.31 3.18 0.47
C ALA A 138 13.19 2.17 1.63
N HIS A 139 12.67 0.97 1.36
CA HIS A 139 12.50 -0.09 2.35
C HIS A 139 13.85 -0.55 2.90
N VAL A 140 14.82 -0.84 2.02
CA VAL A 140 16.19 -1.24 2.41
C VAL A 140 16.89 -0.11 3.18
N ALA A 141 16.78 1.13 2.73
CA ALA A 141 17.38 2.27 3.43
C ALA A 141 16.81 2.46 4.84
N CYS A 142 15.49 2.33 5.02
CA CYS A 142 14.86 2.38 6.34
C CYS A 142 15.28 1.19 7.22
N SER A 143 15.42 0.00 6.61
CA SER A 143 15.86 -1.19 7.32
C SER A 143 17.28 -1.06 7.85
N ALA A 144 18.22 -0.59 7.03
CA ALA A 144 19.60 -0.31 7.42
C ALA A 144 19.68 0.72 8.55
N ALA A 145 18.82 1.74 8.54
CA ALA A 145 18.76 2.73 9.60
C ALA A 145 18.24 2.17 10.93
N LEU A 146 17.22 1.30 10.87
CA LEU A 146 16.70 0.60 12.05
C LEU A 146 17.75 -0.34 12.63
N GLU A 147 18.45 -1.07 11.77
CA GLU A 147 19.57 -1.91 12.17
C GLU A 147 20.68 -1.11 12.86
N LEU A 148 21.09 0.02 12.29
CA LEU A 148 22.11 0.87 12.90
C LEU A 148 21.70 1.35 14.30
N ALA A 149 20.44 1.73 14.49
CA ALA A 149 19.93 2.12 15.80
C ALA A 149 19.98 0.97 16.81
N ILE A 150 19.60 -0.25 16.38
CA ILE A 150 19.67 -1.46 17.22
C ILE A 150 21.11 -1.78 17.62
N VAL A 151 22.04 -1.73 16.65
CA VAL A 151 23.47 -2.02 16.89
C VAL A 151 24.10 -0.96 17.81
N SER A 152 23.67 0.28 17.70
CA SER A 152 24.14 1.38 18.56
C SER A 152 23.54 1.36 19.97
N GLY A 153 22.59 0.46 20.24
CA GLY A 153 21.87 0.40 21.51
C GLY A 153 20.91 1.57 21.74
N GLU A 154 20.57 2.30 20.68
CA GLU A 154 19.64 3.42 20.76
C GLU A 154 18.21 2.91 20.94
N THR A 155 17.52 3.40 21.96
CA THR A 155 16.08 3.14 22.11
C THR A 155 15.32 4.11 21.20
N VAL A 156 14.93 3.63 20.02
CA VAL A 156 14.20 4.42 19.02
C VAL A 156 12.77 3.93 18.86
N ASP A 157 11.84 4.88 18.69
CA ASP A 157 10.52 4.56 18.14
C ASP A 157 10.70 4.22 16.65
N ARG A 158 10.48 2.95 16.30
CA ARG A 158 10.64 2.43 14.93
C ARG A 158 9.77 3.20 13.92
N ALA A 159 8.54 3.53 14.29
CA ALA A 159 7.64 4.26 13.39
C ALA A 159 8.12 5.70 13.19
N ALA A 160 8.61 6.35 14.25
CA ALA A 160 9.19 7.68 14.16
C ALA A 160 10.48 7.69 13.31
N LEU A 161 11.35 6.68 13.48
CA LEU A 161 12.58 6.57 12.69
C LEU A 161 12.29 6.32 11.22
N THR A 162 11.40 5.38 10.89
CA THR A 162 10.96 5.12 9.50
C THR A 162 10.35 6.38 8.89
N ARG A 163 9.46 7.06 9.59
CA ARG A 163 8.86 8.31 9.11
C ARG A 163 9.90 9.39 8.82
N ARG A 164 10.90 9.53 9.69
CA ARG A 164 12.01 10.46 9.50
C ARG A 164 12.83 10.10 8.26
N TRP A 165 13.22 8.84 8.13
CA TRP A 165 13.99 8.35 6.98
C TRP A 165 13.26 8.52 5.64
N LEU A 166 11.94 8.38 5.66
CA LEU A 166 11.08 8.57 4.49
C LEU A 166 10.91 10.03 4.10
N THR A 167 10.77 10.95 5.06
CA THR A 167 10.37 12.34 4.79
C THR A 167 11.52 13.34 4.68
N GLU A 168 12.69 13.04 5.26
CA GLU A 168 13.84 13.94 5.21
C GLU A 168 14.47 14.03 3.80
N PRO A 169 14.78 15.23 3.31
CA PRO A 169 15.55 15.44 2.08
C PRO A 169 16.94 14.81 2.14
N ARG A 170 17.37 14.22 1.02
CA ARG A 170 18.61 13.43 0.92
C ARG A 170 19.49 13.91 -0.22
N ALA A 171 20.77 14.14 0.08
CA ALA A 171 21.73 14.62 -0.91
C ALA A 171 21.95 13.58 -2.02
N GLU A 172 22.02 12.30 -1.65
CA GLU A 172 22.14 11.16 -2.56
C GLU A 172 20.91 11.01 -3.49
N LEU A 173 19.76 11.58 -3.12
CA LEU A 173 18.56 11.63 -3.94
C LEU A 173 18.37 12.98 -4.65
N GLY A 174 19.40 13.84 -4.69
CA GLY A 174 19.33 15.16 -5.32
C GLY A 174 18.50 16.18 -4.54
N GLY A 175 18.40 16.03 -3.22
CA GLY A 175 17.59 16.87 -2.34
C GLY A 175 16.14 16.41 -2.20
N ASP A 176 15.76 15.28 -2.79
CA ASP A 176 14.44 14.68 -2.64
C ASP A 176 14.36 13.76 -1.42
N SER A 177 13.15 13.32 -1.05
CA SER A 177 12.93 12.34 0.01
C SER A 177 12.52 10.98 -0.56
N TRP A 178 12.75 9.90 0.19
CA TRP A 178 12.30 8.56 -0.22
C TRP A 178 10.79 8.52 -0.43
N LEU A 179 10.02 9.18 0.43
CA LEU A 179 8.56 9.24 0.30
C LEU A 179 8.12 9.82 -1.05
N ASN A 180 8.78 10.88 -1.51
CA ASN A 180 8.47 11.50 -2.80
C ASN A 180 8.83 10.58 -3.97
N ARG A 181 9.97 9.86 -3.90
CA ARG A 181 10.37 8.86 -4.89
C ARG A 181 9.36 7.73 -4.99
N VAL A 182 8.95 7.16 -3.86
CA VAL A 182 7.92 6.10 -3.81
C VAL A 182 6.59 6.60 -4.35
N HIS A 183 6.15 7.79 -3.96
CA HIS A 183 4.93 8.38 -4.49
C HIS A 183 5.01 8.63 -6.00
N GLY A 184 6.13 9.14 -6.50
CA GLY A 184 6.36 9.35 -7.92
C GLY A 184 6.31 8.05 -8.71
N GLU A 185 6.94 6.98 -8.21
CA GLU A 185 6.89 5.66 -8.84
C GLU A 185 5.46 5.11 -8.90
N ARG A 186 4.72 5.18 -7.78
CA ARG A 186 3.33 4.71 -7.71
C ARG A 186 2.41 5.52 -8.62
N LEU A 187 2.57 6.85 -8.68
CA LEU A 187 1.83 7.74 -9.57
C LEU A 187 2.12 7.44 -11.04
N ASN A 188 3.39 7.37 -11.43
CA ASN A 188 3.78 7.06 -12.81
C ASN A 188 3.20 5.71 -13.25
N ARG A 189 3.30 4.69 -12.38
CA ARG A 189 2.69 3.38 -12.66
C ARG A 189 1.17 3.46 -12.77
N TRP A 190 0.51 4.23 -11.90
CA TRP A 190 -0.93 4.45 -11.99
C TRP A 190 -1.30 5.13 -13.31
N VAL A 191 -0.58 6.18 -13.75
CA VAL A 191 -0.80 6.84 -15.05
C VAL A 191 -0.63 5.86 -16.22
N LEU A 192 0.40 5.00 -16.15
CA LEU A 192 0.68 3.96 -17.14
C LEU A 192 -0.28 2.75 -17.11
N GLY A 193 -1.43 2.89 -16.44
CA GLY A 193 -2.48 1.88 -16.30
C GLY A 193 -2.97 1.23 -17.61
N ARG A 194 -3.90 0.28 -17.46
CA ARG A 194 -4.37 -0.56 -18.57
C ARG A 194 -5.20 0.27 -19.56
N GLY A 195 -5.03 0.01 -20.85
CA GLY A 195 -5.83 0.63 -21.92
C GLY A 195 -5.33 2.00 -22.40
N PRO A 196 -5.30 2.26 -23.72
CA PRO A 196 -4.84 3.54 -24.26
C PRO A 196 -5.75 4.72 -23.88
N ALA A 197 -7.08 4.53 -23.91
CA ALA A 197 -8.04 5.57 -23.57
C ALA A 197 -7.91 6.04 -22.10
N ARG A 198 -7.72 5.08 -21.18
CA ARG A 198 -7.50 5.41 -19.76
C ARG A 198 -6.15 6.08 -19.52
N ARG A 199 -5.10 5.69 -20.24
CA ARG A 199 -3.79 6.35 -20.16
C ARG A 199 -3.86 7.80 -20.64
N GLU A 200 -4.52 8.05 -21.77
CA GLU A 200 -4.74 9.41 -22.30
C GLU A 200 -5.50 10.26 -21.28
N LEU A 201 -6.55 9.71 -20.66
CA LEU A 201 -7.33 10.39 -19.64
C LEU A 201 -6.53 10.67 -18.35
N ALA A 202 -5.63 9.76 -17.96
CA ALA A 202 -4.83 9.88 -16.74
C ALA A 202 -3.59 10.78 -16.89
N GLN A 203 -3.08 10.98 -18.11
CA GLN A 203 -1.85 11.73 -18.36
C GLN A 203 -1.84 13.15 -17.75
N PRO A 204 -2.91 13.96 -17.83
CA PRO A 204 -2.94 15.29 -17.21
C PRO A 204 -2.78 15.25 -15.68
N PHE A 205 -3.04 14.11 -15.04
CA PHE A 205 -3.04 13.96 -13.59
C PHE A 205 -1.66 13.61 -13.01
N GLU A 206 -0.68 13.23 -13.84
CA GLU A 206 0.67 12.90 -13.40
C GLU A 206 1.24 14.00 -12.48
N VAL A 207 1.22 15.24 -12.95
CA VAL A 207 1.72 16.39 -12.18
C VAL A 207 0.76 16.81 -11.07
N ARG A 208 -0.55 16.80 -11.36
CA ARG A 208 -1.60 17.31 -10.46
C ARG A 208 -1.72 16.50 -9.17
N LEU A 209 -1.40 15.21 -9.25
CA LEU A 209 -1.53 14.29 -8.13
C LEU A 209 -0.23 14.16 -7.34
N HIS A 210 0.85 14.90 -7.62
CA HIS A 210 2.09 14.83 -6.81
C HIS A 210 1.99 15.51 -5.44
N ALA A 211 1.24 16.61 -5.34
CA ALA A 211 1.04 17.32 -4.07
C ALA A 211 -0.17 16.77 -3.30
N PRO A 212 -0.12 16.71 -1.95
CA PRO A 212 -1.30 16.47 -1.14
C PRO A 212 -2.39 17.51 -1.42
N VAL A 213 -3.65 17.05 -1.44
CA VAL A 213 -4.79 17.95 -1.61
C VAL A 213 -5.25 18.46 -0.25
N THR A 214 -5.33 19.78 -0.09
CA THR A 214 -5.80 20.42 1.15
C THR A 214 -7.25 20.00 1.44
N PRO A 215 -7.54 19.49 2.66
CA PRO A 215 -8.90 19.15 3.07
C PRO A 215 -9.89 20.30 2.92
N GLN A 216 -11.08 20.00 2.40
CA GLN A 216 -12.16 20.98 2.26
C GLN A 216 -13.27 20.70 3.29
N PRO A 217 -14.02 21.72 3.71
CA PRO A 217 -15.19 21.52 4.56
C PRO A 217 -16.25 20.69 3.84
N LEU A 218 -16.99 19.88 4.61
CA LEU A 218 -18.12 19.07 4.13
C LEU A 218 -19.39 19.46 4.90
N PRO A 219 -20.03 20.61 4.60
CA PRO A 219 -21.08 21.19 5.44
C PRO A 219 -22.30 20.28 5.62
N ALA A 220 -22.69 19.57 4.56
CA ALA A 220 -23.84 18.66 4.60
C ALA A 220 -23.63 17.54 5.62
N LEU A 221 -22.49 16.83 5.55
CA LEU A 221 -22.15 15.76 6.48
C LEU A 221 -21.90 16.31 7.90
N HIS A 222 -21.19 17.43 8.03
CA HIS A 222 -20.96 18.09 9.31
C HIS A 222 -22.26 18.48 10.00
N GLY A 223 -23.22 19.03 9.23
CA GLY A 223 -24.55 19.39 9.72
C GLY A 223 -25.34 18.18 10.23
N LEU A 224 -25.36 17.09 9.45
CA LEU A 224 -26.02 15.83 9.86
C LEU A 224 -25.43 15.27 11.16
N LEU A 225 -24.09 15.18 11.25
CA LEU A 225 -23.43 14.67 12.45
C LEU A 225 -23.60 15.61 13.66
N SER A 226 -23.59 16.93 13.44
CA SER A 226 -23.86 17.92 14.48
C SER A 226 -25.27 17.78 15.03
N LEU A 227 -26.27 17.58 14.16
CA LEU A 227 -27.65 17.36 14.57
C LEU A 227 -27.78 16.07 15.39
N ALA A 228 -27.20 14.97 14.92
CA ALA A 228 -27.19 13.70 15.63
C ALA A 228 -26.51 13.80 17.02
N ALA A 229 -25.43 14.58 17.13
CA ALA A 229 -24.73 14.80 18.39
C ALA A 229 -25.51 15.67 19.37
N ARG A 230 -26.25 16.68 18.88
CA ARG A 230 -27.02 17.62 19.72
C ARG A 230 -28.32 17.01 20.23
N GLU A 231 -29.07 16.32 19.36
CA GLU A 231 -30.38 15.77 19.70
C GLU A 231 -30.30 14.41 20.40
N GLY A 232 -29.13 13.77 20.39
CA GLY A 232 -28.90 12.44 20.93
C GLY A 232 -29.49 11.32 20.09
N THR A 233 -30.65 11.56 19.44
CA THR A 233 -31.28 10.64 18.50
C THR A 233 -31.97 11.38 17.37
N LEU A 234 -31.79 10.94 16.11
CA LEU A 234 -32.54 11.43 14.95
C LEU A 234 -33.63 10.44 14.53
N PRO A 235 -34.73 10.89 13.92
CA PRO A 235 -35.69 9.98 13.29
C PRO A 235 -35.06 9.24 12.11
N LEU A 236 -35.45 7.98 11.89
CA LEU A 236 -35.03 7.18 10.73
C LEU A 236 -35.37 7.83 9.38
N ARG A 237 -36.51 8.54 9.32
CA ARG A 237 -36.94 9.33 8.16
C ARG A 237 -36.47 10.77 8.36
N LEU A 238 -35.39 11.12 7.66
CA LEU A 238 -34.95 12.50 7.49
C LEU A 238 -35.76 13.17 6.36
N ALA A 239 -35.47 14.45 6.07
CA ALA A 239 -36.12 15.22 5.02
C ALA A 239 -36.24 14.44 3.69
N PRO A 240 -37.35 14.61 2.93
CA PRO A 240 -37.72 13.72 1.83
C PRO A 240 -36.90 13.89 0.54
N SER A 241 -35.83 14.68 0.54
CA SER A 241 -34.99 14.89 -0.64
C SER A 241 -34.09 13.66 -0.90
N PRO A 242 -33.90 13.23 -2.16
CA PRO A 242 -32.95 12.17 -2.51
C PRO A 242 -31.54 12.37 -1.93
N GLU A 243 -31.05 13.61 -1.91
CA GLU A 243 -29.73 13.98 -1.40
C GLU A 243 -29.61 13.71 0.10
N ALA A 244 -30.62 14.08 0.89
CA ALA A 244 -30.66 13.82 2.32
C ALA A 244 -30.74 12.32 2.64
N LEU A 245 -31.49 11.54 1.85
CA LEU A 245 -31.55 10.08 1.98
C LEU A 245 -30.18 9.45 1.68
N ARG A 246 -29.53 9.88 0.59
CA ARG A 246 -28.20 9.38 0.23
C ARG A 246 -27.14 9.78 1.26
N LEU A 247 -27.15 11.02 1.73
CA LEU A 247 -26.21 11.49 2.76
C LEU A 247 -26.34 10.66 4.05
N ARG A 248 -27.58 10.34 4.45
CA ARG A 248 -27.85 9.45 5.58
C ARG A 248 -27.29 8.05 5.34
N GLU A 249 -27.56 7.47 4.18
CA GLU A 249 -27.07 6.12 3.84
C GLU A 249 -25.55 6.06 3.82
N LEU A 250 -24.89 7.08 3.29
CA LEU A 250 -23.44 7.24 3.34
C LEU A 250 -22.95 7.32 4.80
N ALA A 251 -23.58 8.15 5.63
CA ALA A 251 -23.19 8.28 7.04
C ALA A 251 -23.40 6.98 7.84
N GLU A 252 -24.47 6.24 7.54
CA GLU A 252 -24.87 5.02 8.24
C GLU A 252 -24.08 3.79 7.78
N ARG A 253 -24.13 3.49 6.47
CA ARG A 253 -23.66 2.21 5.91
C ARG A 253 -22.23 2.27 5.42
N GLU A 254 -21.83 3.40 4.83
CA GLU A 254 -20.50 3.52 4.24
C GLU A 254 -19.47 4.00 5.27
N LEU A 255 -19.78 5.06 6.01
CA LEU A 255 -18.91 5.63 7.05
C LEU A 255 -19.06 4.94 8.40
N GLY A 256 -20.25 4.45 8.77
CA GLY A 256 -20.52 4.00 10.14
C GLY A 256 -20.44 5.13 11.17
N ALA A 257 -20.65 6.37 10.74
CA ALA A 257 -20.63 7.57 11.59
C ALA A 257 -21.93 7.72 12.41
N ILE A 258 -23.01 7.11 11.92
CA ILE A 258 -24.28 6.95 12.64
C ILE A 258 -24.69 5.47 12.61
N SER A 259 -25.41 5.03 13.62
CA SER A 259 -25.96 3.67 13.70
C SER A 259 -27.45 3.71 13.99
N ARG A 260 -28.15 2.62 13.64
CA ARG A 260 -29.56 2.43 14.00
C ARG A 260 -29.68 1.91 15.42
N ASP A 261 -30.56 2.53 16.19
CA ASP A 261 -31.05 2.04 17.47
C ASP A 261 -32.58 1.99 17.41
N GLY A 262 -33.11 0.82 17.08
CA GLY A 262 -34.53 0.62 16.80
C GLY A 262 -35.05 1.56 15.71
N ALA A 263 -35.96 2.46 16.08
CA ALA A 263 -36.58 3.43 15.17
C ALA A 263 -35.79 4.75 15.01
N LYS A 264 -34.60 4.83 15.60
CA LYS A 264 -33.81 6.05 15.74
C LYS A 264 -32.40 5.88 15.18
N LEU A 265 -31.74 6.99 14.88
CA LEU A 265 -30.34 7.06 14.47
C LEU A 265 -29.54 7.74 15.57
N VAL A 266 -28.39 7.17 15.94
CA VAL A 266 -27.50 7.67 16.99
C VAL A 266 -26.11 7.87 16.41
N ILE A 267 -25.43 8.94 16.82
CA ILE A 267 -24.04 9.17 16.42
C ILE A 267 -23.09 8.17 17.10
N THR A 268 -22.21 7.54 16.32
CA THR A 268 -21.20 6.62 16.86
C THR A 268 -20.01 7.39 17.42
N ASP A 269 -19.14 6.73 18.19
CA ASP A 269 -17.89 7.36 18.62
C ASP A 269 -16.95 7.68 17.44
N TYR A 270 -17.04 6.89 16.36
CA TYR A 270 -16.38 7.25 15.11
C TYR A 270 -16.97 8.54 14.50
N GLY A 271 -18.30 8.67 14.44
CA GLY A 271 -18.96 9.90 13.99
C GLY A 271 -18.57 11.13 14.82
N LYS A 272 -18.48 10.99 16.15
CA LYS A 272 -18.00 12.06 17.03
C LYS A 272 -16.54 12.45 16.75
N ARG A 273 -15.68 11.49 16.40
CA ARG A 273 -14.28 11.77 15.99
C ARG A 273 -14.22 12.52 14.67
N LEU A 274 -15.00 12.10 13.67
CA LEU A 274 -15.09 12.82 12.39
C LEU A 274 -15.58 14.26 12.59
N LEU A 275 -16.59 14.47 13.46
CA LEU A 275 -17.11 15.80 13.75
C LEU A 275 -16.06 16.75 14.36
N LYS A 276 -15.11 16.21 15.14
CA LYS A 276 -14.02 16.98 15.76
C LYS A 276 -12.84 17.26 14.84
N SER A 277 -12.69 16.52 13.74
CA SER A 277 -11.55 16.62 12.82
C SER A 277 -12.02 16.74 11.36
N PRO A 278 -12.05 17.97 10.80
CA PRO A 278 -12.37 18.19 9.39
C PRO A 278 -11.46 17.39 8.45
N GLU A 279 -10.18 17.22 8.79
CA GLU A 279 -9.22 16.44 8.01
C GLU A 279 -9.58 14.95 7.99
N ALA A 280 -9.94 14.37 9.15
CA ALA A 280 -10.37 12.99 9.22
C ALA A 280 -11.69 12.77 8.46
N MET A 281 -12.63 13.72 8.55
CA MET A 281 -13.89 13.68 7.80
C MET A 281 -13.64 13.71 6.30
N TRP A 282 -12.82 14.66 5.83
CA TRP A 282 -12.41 14.76 4.43
C TRP A 282 -11.78 13.46 3.93
N SER A 283 -10.77 12.97 4.66
CA SER A 283 -10.03 11.75 4.32
C SER A 283 -10.93 10.52 4.28
N ALA A 284 -11.91 10.42 5.19
CA ALA A 284 -12.88 9.33 5.20
C ALA A 284 -13.83 9.38 4.00
N VAL A 285 -14.29 10.57 3.61
CA VAL A 285 -15.21 10.76 2.50
C VAL A 285 -14.54 10.56 1.14
N THR A 286 -13.35 11.14 0.92
CA THR A 286 -12.66 11.00 -0.37
C THR A 286 -12.26 9.56 -0.68
N ARG A 287 -11.96 8.75 0.35
CA ARG A 287 -11.72 7.31 0.19
C ARG A 287 -12.92 6.53 -0.33
N LEU A 288 -14.14 6.98 -0.05
CA LEU A 288 -15.36 6.30 -0.49
C LEU A 288 -15.73 6.58 -1.95
N LEU A 289 -15.16 7.63 -2.57
CA LEU A 289 -15.53 8.03 -3.93
C LEU A 289 -15.14 7.01 -5.01
N LEU A 290 -14.18 6.14 -4.76
CA LEU A 290 -13.75 5.10 -5.71
C LEU A 290 -14.36 3.71 -5.45
N ALA A 291 -15.38 3.63 -4.58
CA ALA A 291 -16.04 2.42 -4.08
C ALA A 291 -15.31 1.70 -2.92
N LYS A 292 -16.08 0.90 -2.18
CA LYS A 292 -15.66 0.18 -0.97
C LYS A 292 -15.62 -1.33 -1.28
N GLY A 293 -14.54 -1.84 -1.87
CA GLY A 293 -14.33 -3.29 -2.04
C GLY A 293 -13.83 -3.76 -3.40
N GLU A 294 -13.68 -5.09 -3.52
CA GLU A 294 -12.90 -5.89 -4.48
C GLU A 294 -13.43 -5.92 -5.93
N HIS A 295 -14.38 -5.05 -6.29
CA HIS A 295 -14.95 -5.00 -7.64
C HIS A 295 -14.14 -4.05 -8.52
N ASP A 296 -13.03 -4.54 -9.07
CA ASP A 296 -12.12 -3.79 -9.94
C ASP A 296 -12.83 -3.01 -11.07
N PHE A 297 -13.97 -3.52 -11.58
CA PHE A 297 -14.82 -2.83 -12.56
C PHE A 297 -15.47 -1.55 -12.01
N GLU A 298 -16.07 -1.60 -10.82
CA GLU A 298 -16.74 -0.43 -10.22
C GLU A 298 -15.74 0.67 -9.91
N VAL A 299 -14.58 0.27 -9.40
CA VAL A 299 -13.45 1.17 -9.12
C VAL A 299 -13.00 1.86 -10.40
N SER A 300 -12.80 1.11 -11.49
CA SER A 300 -12.42 1.65 -12.80
C SER A 300 -13.47 2.63 -13.35
N ALA A 301 -14.76 2.29 -13.27
CA ALA A 301 -15.83 3.17 -13.74
C ALA A 301 -15.90 4.49 -12.96
N ARG A 302 -15.79 4.44 -11.61
CA ARG A 302 -15.76 5.63 -10.77
C ARG A 302 -14.48 6.44 -10.98
N GLU A 303 -13.34 5.79 -11.18
CA GLU A 303 -12.06 6.45 -11.46
C GLU A 303 -12.13 7.27 -12.76
N ALA A 304 -12.62 6.65 -13.84
CA ALA A 304 -12.83 7.34 -15.11
C ALA A 304 -13.79 8.52 -14.97
N ALA A 305 -14.91 8.36 -14.25
CA ALA A 305 -15.86 9.43 -14.00
C ALA A 305 -15.24 10.59 -13.21
N LEU A 306 -14.46 10.30 -12.16
CA LEU A 306 -13.74 11.32 -11.39
C LEU A 306 -12.74 12.07 -12.26
N MET A 307 -11.96 11.39 -13.11
CA MET A 307 -11.02 12.04 -14.03
C MET A 307 -11.73 12.95 -15.04
N LEU A 308 -12.86 12.52 -15.61
CA LEU A 308 -13.65 13.32 -16.55
C LEU A 308 -14.26 14.57 -15.91
N LEU A 309 -14.65 14.49 -14.64
CA LEU A 309 -15.29 15.58 -13.90
C LEU A 309 -14.31 16.50 -13.15
N ALA A 310 -13.05 16.09 -12.95
CA ALA A 310 -12.08 16.77 -12.10
C ALA A 310 -11.67 18.19 -12.57
N ASP A 311 -12.00 18.55 -13.82
CA ASP A 311 -11.77 19.89 -14.37
C ASP A 311 -12.99 20.82 -14.23
N GLY A 312 -14.09 20.32 -13.64
CA GLY A 312 -15.35 21.05 -13.55
C GLY A 312 -16.07 21.19 -14.88
N THR A 313 -15.74 20.33 -15.84
CA THR A 313 -16.40 20.26 -17.14
C THR A 313 -17.88 19.97 -16.94
N LEU A 314 -18.71 20.75 -17.62
CA LEU A 314 -20.15 20.54 -17.66
C LEU A 314 -20.45 19.40 -18.64
N MET A 315 -21.07 18.32 -18.18
CA MET A 315 -21.42 17.16 -19.02
C MET A 315 -22.86 16.72 -18.77
N SER A 316 -23.53 16.18 -19.78
CA SER A 316 -24.80 15.49 -19.55
C SER A 316 -24.55 14.11 -18.93
N PRO A 317 -25.48 13.57 -18.11
CA PRO A 317 -25.36 12.21 -17.56
C PRO A 317 -25.11 11.16 -18.66
N ALA A 318 -25.83 11.27 -19.79
CA ALA A 318 -25.65 10.37 -20.94
C ALA A 318 -24.24 10.45 -21.53
N LYS A 319 -23.68 11.65 -21.68
CA LYS A 319 -22.33 11.82 -22.23
C LYS A 319 -21.26 11.33 -21.25
N LEU A 320 -21.47 11.51 -19.96
CA LEU A 320 -20.59 10.98 -18.92
C LEU A 320 -20.57 9.44 -18.98
N HIS A 321 -21.73 8.79 -19.05
CA HIS A 321 -21.82 7.33 -19.19
C HIS A 321 -21.11 6.81 -20.45
N GLU A 322 -21.33 7.45 -21.60
CA GLU A 322 -20.68 7.10 -22.86
C GLU A 322 -19.15 7.14 -22.74
N ARG A 323 -18.61 8.23 -22.19
CA ARG A 323 -17.15 8.41 -22.04
C ARG A 323 -16.54 7.45 -21.02
N VAL A 324 -17.25 7.16 -19.92
CA VAL A 324 -16.81 6.16 -18.96
C VAL A 324 -16.78 4.77 -19.59
N ALA A 325 -17.83 4.40 -20.35
CA ALA A 325 -17.89 3.11 -21.04
C ALA A 325 -16.75 2.93 -22.05
N GLU A 326 -16.39 3.98 -22.80
CA GLU A 326 -15.25 3.98 -23.72
C GLU A 326 -13.93 3.70 -23.00
N VAL A 327 -13.69 4.38 -21.87
CA VAL A 327 -12.47 4.22 -21.05
C VAL A 327 -12.39 2.81 -20.47
N VAL A 328 -13.44 2.36 -19.78
CA VAL A 328 -13.50 1.06 -19.10
C VAL A 328 -13.44 -0.09 -20.11
N GLY A 329 -14.16 0.01 -21.24
CA GLY A 329 -14.09 -0.99 -22.31
C GLY A 329 -12.68 -1.14 -22.89
N GLY A 330 -11.94 -0.02 -23.01
CA GLY A 330 -10.54 -0.01 -23.45
C GLY A 330 -9.54 -0.70 -22.51
N GLU A 331 -9.91 -0.98 -21.26
CA GLU A 331 -9.07 -1.72 -20.30
C GLU A 331 -9.19 -3.24 -20.42
N GLY A 332 -10.06 -3.73 -21.31
CA GLY A 332 -10.27 -5.15 -21.52
C GLY A 332 -11.39 -5.76 -20.66
N TRP A 333 -12.20 -4.93 -20.02
CA TRP A 333 -13.47 -5.35 -19.43
C TRP A 333 -14.44 -5.75 -20.54
N HIS A 334 -14.43 -7.04 -20.88
CA HIS A 334 -15.33 -7.64 -21.86
C HIS A 334 -16.36 -8.52 -21.12
N PRO A 335 -17.60 -8.06 -20.94
CA PRO A 335 -18.60 -8.81 -20.19
C PRO A 335 -18.99 -10.06 -20.99
N ALA A 336 -18.71 -11.25 -20.47
CA ALA A 336 -19.14 -12.51 -21.08
C ALA A 336 -20.67 -12.77 -20.96
N ALA A 337 -21.44 -11.85 -20.39
CA ALA A 337 -22.90 -11.92 -20.32
C ALA A 337 -23.53 -10.53 -20.10
N GLY A 338 -23.97 -9.86 -21.18
CA GLY A 338 -24.84 -8.66 -21.11
C GLY A 338 -24.19 -7.35 -20.62
N PRO A 339 -24.90 -6.21 -20.70
CA PRO A 339 -24.34 -4.90 -20.35
C PRO A 339 -24.16 -4.81 -18.84
N GLN A 340 -22.92 -5.01 -18.37
CA GLN A 340 -22.50 -4.42 -17.10
C GLN A 340 -22.44 -2.91 -17.35
N ASP A 341 -23.56 -2.28 -17.06
CA ASP A 341 -23.80 -0.87 -17.33
C ASP A 341 -23.01 -0.01 -16.35
N VAL A 342 -22.06 0.77 -16.87
CA VAL A 342 -21.33 1.78 -16.10
C VAL A 342 -22.30 2.80 -15.47
N ALA A 343 -23.56 2.88 -15.93
CA ALA A 343 -24.55 3.79 -15.38
C ALA A 343 -24.79 3.59 -13.89
N ALA A 344 -24.83 2.36 -13.37
CA ALA A 344 -25.08 2.15 -11.94
C ALA A 344 -23.92 2.69 -11.06
N PRO A 345 -22.65 2.30 -11.28
CA PRO A 345 -21.51 2.91 -10.59
C PRO A 345 -21.40 4.43 -10.75
N VAL A 346 -21.66 4.95 -11.95
CA VAL A 346 -21.53 6.39 -12.23
C VAL A 346 -22.68 7.17 -11.58
N ALA A 347 -23.92 6.70 -11.67
CA ALA A 347 -25.06 7.33 -10.99
C ALA A 347 -24.90 7.31 -9.47
N ASP A 348 -24.38 6.21 -8.91
CA ASP A 348 -24.09 6.11 -7.47
C ASP A 348 -23.07 7.15 -7.03
N LEU A 349 -21.96 7.29 -7.78
CA LEU A 349 -20.94 8.31 -7.55
C LEU A 349 -21.52 9.73 -7.65
N VAL A 350 -22.30 10.03 -8.69
CA VAL A 350 -22.90 11.36 -8.87
C VAL A 350 -23.88 11.68 -7.75
N ALA A 351 -24.72 10.73 -7.34
CA ALA A 351 -25.61 10.89 -6.20
C ALA A 351 -24.83 11.13 -4.90
N GLN A 352 -23.73 10.40 -4.69
CA GLN A 352 -22.84 10.58 -3.54
C GLN A 352 -22.20 11.98 -3.52
N LEU A 353 -21.65 12.44 -4.64
CA LEU A 353 -21.06 13.78 -4.76
C LEU A 353 -22.11 14.88 -4.51
N THR A 354 -23.30 14.72 -5.09
CA THR A 354 -24.40 15.68 -4.93
C THR A 354 -24.88 15.75 -3.47
N ALA A 355 -25.05 14.59 -2.82
CA ALA A 355 -25.44 14.51 -1.40
C ALA A 355 -24.43 15.15 -0.44
N LEU A 356 -23.14 15.12 -0.81
CA LEU A 356 -22.05 15.76 -0.05
C LEU A 356 -21.91 17.26 -0.36
N GLY A 357 -22.63 17.78 -1.36
CA GLY A 357 -22.48 19.16 -1.85
C GLY A 357 -21.18 19.39 -2.62
N LEU A 358 -20.65 18.35 -3.27
CA LEU A 358 -19.42 18.37 -4.07
C LEU A 358 -19.70 18.44 -5.58
N ALA A 359 -20.95 18.26 -5.98
CA ALA A 359 -21.37 18.40 -7.37
C ALA A 359 -22.78 18.97 -7.43
N PHE A 360 -23.06 19.64 -8.55
CA PHE A 360 -24.41 19.90 -9.00
C PHE A 360 -24.79 18.82 -10.01
N SER A 361 -25.96 18.22 -9.85
CA SER A 361 -26.51 17.24 -10.79
C SER A 361 -28.01 17.41 -10.94
N ASP A 362 -28.49 17.31 -12.17
CA ASP A 362 -29.89 17.10 -12.53
C ASP A 362 -30.00 16.11 -13.72
N GLU A 363 -31.16 16.00 -14.36
CA GLU A 363 -31.37 15.09 -15.50
C GLU A 363 -30.56 15.48 -16.76
N LEU A 364 -30.11 16.73 -16.86
CA LEU A 364 -29.47 17.31 -18.04
C LEU A 364 -27.97 17.53 -17.84
N VAL A 365 -27.52 17.77 -16.62
CA VAL A 365 -26.15 18.17 -16.35
C VAL A 365 -25.59 17.59 -15.05
N VAL A 366 -24.30 17.27 -15.08
CA VAL A 366 -23.43 16.99 -13.94
C VAL A 366 -22.23 17.93 -14.01
N ARG A 367 -21.86 18.54 -12.88
CA ARG A 367 -20.66 19.38 -12.77
C ARG A 367 -20.13 19.41 -11.33
N MET A 368 -18.82 19.19 -11.16
CA MET A 368 -18.14 19.44 -9.89
C MET A 368 -17.80 20.91 -9.71
N ASP A 369 -18.03 21.43 -8.51
CA ASP A 369 -17.50 22.72 -8.07
C ASP A 369 -16.06 22.57 -7.57
N ARG A 370 -15.46 23.67 -7.07
CA ARG A 370 -14.05 23.63 -6.64
C ARG A 370 -13.80 22.62 -5.51
N PRO A 371 -14.61 22.56 -4.43
CA PRO A 371 -14.53 21.47 -3.45
C PRO A 371 -14.64 20.09 -4.07
N GLY A 372 -15.56 19.87 -5.02
CA GLY A 372 -15.70 18.61 -5.74
C GLY A 372 -14.48 18.20 -6.54
N GLN A 373 -13.89 19.14 -7.28
CA GLN A 373 -12.64 18.91 -8.03
C GLN A 373 -11.51 18.49 -7.10
N LEU A 374 -11.38 19.15 -5.94
CA LEU A 374 -10.39 18.78 -4.94
C LEU A 374 -10.69 17.41 -4.33
N ALA A 375 -11.95 17.06 -4.13
CA ALA A 375 -12.35 15.74 -3.64
C ALA A 375 -11.99 14.64 -4.66
N ALA A 376 -12.21 14.89 -5.95
CA ALA A 376 -11.81 14.01 -7.03
C ALA A 376 -10.29 13.80 -7.04
N LEU A 377 -9.50 14.88 -6.99
CA LEU A 377 -8.03 14.79 -6.92
C LEU A 377 -7.56 14.05 -5.66
N ALA A 378 -8.19 14.27 -4.51
CA ALA A 378 -7.85 13.58 -3.28
C ALA A 378 -8.14 12.07 -3.35
N ALA A 379 -9.27 11.68 -3.94
CA ALA A 379 -9.64 10.29 -4.16
C ALA A 379 -8.70 9.60 -5.15
N LEU A 380 -8.44 10.21 -6.30
CA LEU A 380 -7.53 9.72 -7.32
C LEU A 380 -6.10 9.58 -6.78
N ARG A 381 -5.59 10.58 -6.06
CA ARG A 381 -4.27 10.49 -5.40
C ARG A 381 -4.22 9.34 -4.41
N THR A 382 -5.21 9.20 -3.53
CA THR A 382 -5.25 8.11 -2.54
C THR A 382 -5.22 6.74 -3.21
N HIS A 383 -5.95 6.60 -4.31
CA HIS A 383 -5.97 5.35 -5.08
C HIS A 383 -4.67 5.09 -5.82
N ALA A 384 -4.07 6.11 -6.44
CA ALA A 384 -2.79 5.99 -7.14
C ALA A 384 -1.65 5.62 -6.18
N LEU A 385 -1.71 6.10 -4.93
CA LEU A 385 -0.69 5.85 -3.91
C LEU A 385 -0.93 4.60 -3.06
N ARG A 386 -1.95 3.78 -3.34
CA ARG A 386 -2.24 2.59 -2.53
C ARG A 386 -1.11 1.54 -2.59
N PRO A 387 -0.84 0.81 -1.50
CA PRO A 387 0.11 -0.29 -1.53
C PRO A 387 -0.38 -1.40 -2.46
N ARG A 388 0.55 -2.04 -3.15
CA ARG A 388 0.23 -3.20 -4.00
C ARG A 388 0.04 -4.44 -3.15
N LYS A 389 -0.99 -5.21 -3.47
CA LYS A 389 -1.28 -6.51 -2.86
C LYS A 389 -1.26 -7.57 -3.95
N TYR A 390 -0.96 -8.83 -3.60
CA TYR A 390 -1.25 -9.94 -4.50
C TYR A 390 -2.75 -9.92 -4.82
N VAL A 391 -3.09 -9.94 -6.11
CA VAL A 391 -4.44 -10.37 -6.51
C VAL A 391 -4.42 -11.88 -6.33
N SER A 392 -5.00 -12.38 -5.23
CA SER A 392 -5.32 -13.79 -5.16
C SER A 392 -6.26 -14.07 -6.32
N SER A 393 -5.76 -14.71 -7.37
CA SER A 393 -6.61 -15.24 -8.44
C SER A 393 -7.67 -16.09 -7.75
N GLY A 394 -8.90 -15.60 -7.74
CA GLY A 394 -9.99 -16.20 -6.99
C GLY A 394 -10.03 -17.70 -7.24
N ARG A 395 -10.12 -18.48 -6.15
CA ARG A 395 -10.45 -19.90 -6.21
C ARG A 395 -11.61 -20.05 -7.19
N ARG A 396 -11.37 -20.72 -8.32
CA ARG A 396 -12.47 -21.36 -9.06
C ARG A 396 -13.03 -22.38 -8.08
N THR A 397 -14.13 -22.04 -7.42
CA THR A 397 -14.99 -23.03 -6.82
C THR A 397 -15.49 -23.91 -7.96
N SER A 398 -14.81 -25.02 -8.18
CA SER A 398 -15.36 -26.16 -8.92
C SER A 398 -16.53 -26.67 -8.09
N SER A 399 -17.74 -26.28 -8.48
CA SER A 399 -18.98 -26.92 -8.05
C SER A 399 -18.97 -28.36 -8.57
N GLY A 400 -19.02 -29.32 -7.64
CA GLY A 400 -19.57 -30.65 -7.89
C GLY A 400 -21.09 -30.62 -7.81
#